data_AF-A0A1C0UXF0-F1
#
_entry.id   AF-A0A1C0UXF0-F1
#
_cell.length_a   1.000
_cell.length_b   1.000
_cell.length_c   1.000
_cell.angle_alpha   90.00
_cell.angle_beta   90.00
_cell.angle_gamma   90.00
#
_symmetry.space_group_name_H-M   'P 1'
#
loop_
_entity.id
_entity.type
_entity.pdbx_description
1 polymer ?
#
loop_
_entity_poly.entity_id
_entity_poly.type
_entity_poly.pdbx_seq_one_letter_code
_entity_poly.pdbx_strand_id
1 'polypeptide(L)' 'MYIQALAIQRKLLGEEHLDIAQSLNNLGVLYNFQGKYSQAELLLIQALDICQRQLGVSHPNTITISKSLANLRDRLNSQQ' A
#
# COMPACT_ATOMS: atom_id res chain seq x y z
N MET A 1 -10.85 -3.28 -13.77
CA MET A 1 -10.09 -4.56 -13.83
C MET A 1 -9.18 -4.79 -12.62
N TYR A 2 -8.47 -3.79 -12.06
CA TYR A 2 -7.60 -3.99 -10.89
C TYR A 2 -8.33 -4.44 -9.61
N ILE A 3 -9.53 -3.90 -9.34
CA ILE A 3 -10.33 -4.23 -8.14
C ILE A 3 -10.81 -5.69 -8.16
N GLN A 4 -11.15 -6.22 -9.34
CA GLN A 4 -11.54 -7.63 -9.50
C GLN A 4 -10.33 -8.56 -9.37
N ALA A 5 -9.17 -8.17 -9.93
CA ALA A 5 -7.93 -8.91 -9.72
C ALA A 5 -7.53 -8.95 -8.23
N LEU A 6 -7.74 -7.86 -7.49
CA LEU A 6 -7.47 -7.79 -6.06
C LEU A 6 -8.40 -8.70 -5.25
N ALA A 7 -9.70 -8.67 -5.55
CA ALA A 7 -10.69 -9.52 -4.89
C ALA A 7 -10.42 -11.02 -5.16
N ILE A 8 -9.93 -11.36 -6.35
CA ILE A 8 -9.57 -12.74 -6.71
C ILE A 8 -8.24 -13.13 -6.05
N GLN A 9 -7.22 -12.27 -6.03
CA GLN A 9 -5.95 -12.52 -5.33
C GLN A 9 -6.15 -12.72 -3.82
N ARG A 10 -7.00 -11.90 -3.18
CA ARG A 10 -7.38 -12.06 -1.76
C ARG A 10 -8.04 -13.41 -1.46
N LYS A 11 -8.78 -13.95 -2.44
CA LYS A 11 -9.50 -15.21 -2.31
C LYS A 11 -8.66 -16.45 -2.64
N LEU A 12 -7.63 -16.31 -3.49
CA LEU A 12 -6.86 -17.46 -4.03
C LEU A 12 -5.56 -17.77 -3.27
N LEU A 13 -4.86 -16.75 -2.77
CA LEU A 13 -3.47 -16.92 -2.30
C LEU A 13 -3.32 -17.21 -0.80
N GLY A 14 -4.35 -16.96 0.00
CA GLY A 14 -4.12 -16.60 1.41
C GLY A 14 -3.42 -15.24 1.46
N GLU A 15 -4.02 -14.26 2.14
CA GLU A 15 -3.67 -12.83 2.06
C GLU A 15 -2.33 -12.43 2.73
N GLU A 16 -1.33 -13.32 2.71
CA GLU A 16 -0.39 -13.49 3.82
C GLU A 16 1.09 -13.61 3.41
N HIS A 17 1.50 -13.00 2.29
CA HIS A 17 2.92 -12.88 1.97
C HIS A 17 3.40 -11.42 2.05
N LEU A 18 4.32 -11.17 2.97
CA LEU A 18 4.98 -9.88 3.18
C LEU A 18 5.67 -9.33 1.94
N ASP A 19 6.11 -10.20 1.04
CA ASP A 19 6.72 -9.82 -0.23
C ASP A 19 5.73 -9.05 -1.14
N ILE A 20 4.43 -9.36 -1.03
CA ILE A 20 3.37 -8.66 -1.76
C ILE A 20 3.20 -7.26 -1.19
N ALA A 21 3.18 -7.11 0.15
CA ALA A 21 3.08 -5.81 0.80
C ALA A 21 4.26 -4.91 0.42
N GLN A 22 5.48 -5.46 0.40
CA GLN A 22 6.68 -4.70 0.03
C GLN A 22 6.68 -4.29 -1.45
N SER A 23 6.23 -5.17 -2.33
CA SER A 23 6.05 -4.87 -3.75
C SER A 23 5.00 -3.77 -3.98
N LEU A 24 3.86 -3.83 -3.28
CA LEU A 24 2.81 -2.81 -3.32
C LEU A 24 3.30 -1.46 -2.80
N ASN A 25 4.08 -1.45 -1.71
CA ASN A 25 4.69 -0.23 -1.19
C ASN A 25 5.62 0.44 -2.22
N ASN A 26 6.49 -0.34 -2.85
CA ASN A 26 7.41 0.17 -3.87
C ASN A 26 6.65 0.74 -5.07
N LEU A 27 5.58 0.08 -5.50
CA LEU A 27 4.72 0.56 -6.59
C LEU A 27 3.97 1.84 -6.20
N GLY A 28 3.48 1.92 -4.96
CA GLY A 28 2.86 3.13 -4.41
C GLY A 28 3.82 4.32 -4.40
N VAL A 29 5.06 4.11 -3.94
CA VAL A 29 6.12 5.13 -3.98
C VAL A 29 6.44 5.55 -5.41
N LEU A 30 6.52 4.62 -6.35
CA LEU A 30 6.75 4.93 -7.76
C LEU A 30 5.63 5.82 -8.34
N TYR A 31 4.36 5.50 -8.05
CA TYR A 31 3.25 6.33 -8.50
C TYR A 31 3.20 7.70 -7.82
N ASN A 32 3.64 7.81 -6.56
CA ASN A 32 3.84 9.10 -5.88
C ASN A 32 4.84 9.98 -6.65
N PHE A 33 5.95 9.41 -7.13
CA PHE A 33 6.92 10.14 -7.96
C PHE A 33 6.36 10.53 -9.33
N GLN A 34 5.40 9.79 -9.88
CA GLN A 34 4.71 10.12 -11.13
C GLN A 34 3.55 11.12 -10.96
N GLY A 35 3.29 11.63 -9.74
CA GLY A 35 2.14 12.49 -9.45
C GLY A 35 0.78 11.77 -9.46
N LYS A 36 0.79 10.44 -9.50
CA LYS A 36 -0.42 9.59 -9.53
C LYS A 36 -0.86 9.26 -8.10
N TYR A 37 -1.17 10.28 -7.32
CA TYR A 37 -1.38 10.16 -5.88
C TYR A 37 -2.54 9.20 -5.52
N SER A 38 -3.67 9.25 -6.23
CA SER A 38 -4.82 8.37 -5.94
C SER A 38 -4.51 6.89 -6.18
N GLN A 39 -3.70 6.57 -7.20
CA GLN A 39 -3.29 5.19 -7.49
C GLN A 39 -2.29 4.71 -6.43
N ALA A 40 -1.36 5.58 -6.04
CA ALA A 40 -0.40 5.29 -4.99
C ALA A 40 -1.06 5.09 -3.61
N GLU A 41 -2.08 5.89 -3.27
CA GLU A 41 -2.83 5.73 -2.02
C GLU A 41 -3.48 4.35 -1.90
N LEU A 42 -4.15 3.91 -2.97
CA LEU A 42 -4.81 2.59 -3.00
C LEU A 42 -3.81 1.45 -2.78
N LEU A 43 -2.62 1.53 -3.36
CA LEU A 43 -1.59 0.50 -3.20
C LEU A 43 -1.00 0.48 -1.79
N LEU A 44 -0.74 1.66 -1.23
CA LEU A 44 -0.18 1.79 0.12
C LEU A 44 -1.18 1.30 1.19
N ILE A 45 -2.48 1.54 1.02
CA ILE A 45 -3.52 1.01 1.92
C ILE A 45 -3.55 -0.53 1.87
N GLN A 46 -3.43 -1.12 0.68
CA GLN A 46 -3.39 -2.59 0.54
C GLN A 46 -2.14 -3.20 1.17
N ALA A 47 -0.98 -2.58 0.95
CA ALA A 47 0.27 -3.00 1.58
C ALA A 47 0.17 -2.92 3.11
N LEU A 48 -0.47 -1.87 3.63
CA LEU A 48 -0.63 -1.64 5.07
C LEU A 48 -1.52 -2.71 5.70
N ASP A 49 -2.65 -3.02 5.06
CA ASP A 49 -3.59 -4.05 5.52
C ASP A 49 -2.91 -5.43 5.62
N ILE A 50 -2.11 -5.82 4.62
CA ILE A 50 -1.34 -7.08 4.66
C ILE A 50 -0.33 -7.07 5.82
N CYS A 51 0.49 -6.02 5.94
CA CYS A 51 1.48 -5.93 7.02
C CYS A 51 0.85 -5.85 8.41
N GLN A 52 -0.29 -5.18 8.58
CA GLN A 52 -1.01 -5.10 9.85
C GLN A 52 -1.53 -6.46 10.29
N ARG A 53 -2.10 -7.25 9.39
CA ARG A 53 -2.62 -8.58 9.73
C ARG A 53 -1.50 -9.58 10.05
N GLN A 54 -0.40 -9.52 9.32
CA GLN A 54 0.70 -10.48 9.43
C GLN A 54 1.69 -10.18 10.57
N LEU A 55 2.06 -8.91 10.72
CA LEU A 55 3.15 -8.49 11.61
C LEU A 55 2.68 -7.57 12.74
N GLY A 56 1.45 -7.08 12.66
CA GLY A 56 0.91 -6.10 13.60
C GLY A 56 1.32 -4.67 13.30
N VAL A 57 0.69 -3.74 14.02
CA VAL A 57 0.84 -2.29 13.85
C VAL A 57 2.21 -1.76 14.27
N SER A 58 2.91 -2.47 15.15
CA SER A 58 4.20 -2.04 15.72
C SER A 58 5.41 -2.52 14.91
N HIS A 59 5.22 -3.33 13.87
CA HIS A 59 6.33 -3.84 13.08
C HIS A 59 6.95 -2.75 12.20
N PRO A 60 8.29 -2.69 12.04
CA PRO A 60 8.98 -1.71 11.20
C PRO A 60 8.42 -1.58 9.77
N ASN A 61 8.07 -2.70 9.13
CA ASN A 61 7.45 -2.70 7.79
C ASN A 61 6.10 -1.98 7.75
N THR A 62 5.22 -2.24 8.72
CA THR A 62 3.92 -1.58 8.86
C THR A 62 4.09 -0.08 9.07
N ILE A 63 5.03 0.31 9.95
CA ILE A 63 5.35 1.72 10.22
C ILE A 63 5.88 2.40 8.96
N THR A 64 6.73 1.72 8.18
CA THR A 64 7.31 2.26 6.94
C THR A 64 6.22 2.54 5.91
N ILE A 65 5.31 1.60 5.69
CA ILE A 65 4.19 1.77 4.75
C ILE A 65 3.25 2.88 5.22
N SER A 66 2.94 2.94 6.52
CA SER A 66 2.12 4.00 7.10
C SER A 66 2.76 5.38 6.92
N LYS A 67 4.08 5.49 7.06
CA LYS A 67 4.82 6.74 6.79
C LYS A 67 4.76 7.12 5.31
N SER A 68 4.91 6.17 4.40
CA SER A 68 4.75 6.41 2.96
C SER A 68 3.35 6.93 2.63
N LEU A 69 2.31 6.37 3.25
CA LEU A 69 0.93 6.80 3.07
C LEU A 69 0.67 8.21 3.61
N ALA A 70 1.21 8.53 4.79
CA ALA A 70 1.11 9.87 5.38
C ALA A 70 1.77 10.92 4.48
N ASN A 71 3.01 10.67 4.05
CA ASN A 71 3.73 11.57 3.13
C ASN A 71 2.97 11.79 1.82
N LEU A 72 2.34 10.74 1.29
CA LEU A 72 1.54 10.86 0.07
C LEU A 72 0.32 11.76 0.28
N ARG A 73 -0.39 11.61 1.40
CA ARG A 73 -1.55 12.44 1.74
C ARG A 73 -1.17 13.90 1.95
N ASP A 74 -0.04 14.15 2.60
CA ASP A 74 0.48 15.51 2.77
C ASP A 74 0.79 16.17 1.41
N ARG A 75 1.38 15.41 0.47
CA ARG A 75 1.62 15.88 -0.90
C ARG A 75 0.33 16.12 -1.67
N LEU A 76 -0.66 15.22 -1.56
CA LEU A 76 -1.97 15.37 -2.18
C LEU A 76 -2.67 16.64 -1.67
N ASN A 77 -2.67 16.88 -0.36
CA ASN A 77 -3.24 18.06 0.27
C ASN A 77 -2.48 19.35 -0.08
N SER A 78 -1.19 19.27 -0.37
CA SER A 78 -0.37 20.41 -0.80
C SER A 78 -0.56 20.77 -2.27
N GLN A 79 -1.25 19.95 -3.07
CA GLN A 79 -1.50 20.16 -4.50
C GLN A 79 -2.95 20.53 -4.83
N GLN A 80 -3.82 20.65 -3.82
CA GLN A 80 -5.20 21.15 -3.92
C GLN A 80 -5.29 22.60 -3.49
#